data_AF-A0A3C1P6E3-F1
#
_entry.id   AF-A0A3C1P6E3-F1
#
_cell.length_a   1.000
_cell.length_b   1.000
_cell.length_c   1.000
_cell.angle_alpha   90.00
_cell.angle_beta   90.00
_cell.angle_gamma   90.00
#
_symmetry.space_group_name_H-M   'P 1'
#
loop_
_entity.id
_entity.type
_entity.pdbx_description
1 polymer ?
#
loop_
_entity_poly.entity_id
_entity_poly.type
_entity_poly.pdbx_seq_one_letter_code
_entity_poly.pdbx_strand_id
1 'polypeptide(L)'
;MLLSKDAIADVVEVIRENDFYRPAHQVIYGAILDLYGRGEPADAVTVAADLTRTGDIGRIGGAPYLHTLVSMVPTAANAGYYGRIVREKAILRRLVEAGTRIVAMGYAGTGDVDQTVDRAQAEVYDVTDRRTSEDYAPLSDIMGDALNEIEAISNRNGEMVGVPTGFTELDKLTNGLHPGQLIIVAARPAIGKALALDTPIPTPTGWTTQGDLRPGDWVLGDDGRPARVRAVSEIWQDRPCFRVEFSDGTSIVADAEHEWLTHTRATRR
;
A
#
# COMPACT_ATOMS: atom_id res chain seq x y z
N MET A 1 -7.01 -11.69 10.48
CA MET A 1 -8.18 -11.55 9.60
C MET A 1 -9.46 -11.31 10.40
N LEU A 2 -10.08 -12.31 11.05
CA LEU A 2 -11.34 -12.10 11.81
C LEU A 2 -11.26 -11.15 13.03
N LEU A 3 -10.04 -10.86 13.50
CA LEU A 3 -9.77 -10.00 14.65
C LEU A 3 -9.36 -8.56 14.28
N SER A 4 -8.88 -8.34 13.05
CA SER A 4 -8.31 -7.06 12.62
C SER A 4 -8.30 -6.98 11.10
N LYS A 5 -8.72 -5.81 10.60
CA LYS A 5 -8.72 -5.46 9.18
C LYS A 5 -7.32 -5.34 8.60
N ASP A 6 -6.37 -4.79 9.36
CA ASP A 6 -4.98 -4.65 8.91
C ASP A 6 -4.35 -6.02 8.64
N ALA A 7 -4.68 -7.00 9.49
CA ALA A 7 -4.26 -8.38 9.31
C ALA A 7 -4.90 -9.07 8.07
N ILE A 8 -5.88 -8.46 7.41
CA ILE A 8 -6.39 -8.91 6.10
C ILE A 8 -5.50 -8.36 5.00
N ALA A 9 -5.15 -7.07 5.06
CA ALA A 9 -4.25 -6.42 4.11
C ALA A 9 -2.87 -7.10 4.07
N ASP A 10 -2.29 -7.41 5.23
CA ASP A 10 -0.98 -8.09 5.30
C ASP A 10 -0.99 -9.51 4.70
N VAL A 11 -2.15 -10.17 4.68
CA VAL A 11 -2.27 -11.58 4.30
C VAL A 11 -2.70 -11.73 2.85
N VAL A 12 -3.53 -10.81 2.33
CA VAL A 12 -4.07 -10.91 0.96
C VAL A 12 -2.96 -10.88 -0.10
N GLU A 13 -1.87 -10.17 0.17
CA GLU A 13 -0.69 -10.12 -0.71
C GLU A 13 0.10 -11.44 -0.72
N VAL A 14 -0.01 -12.25 0.34
CA VAL A 14 0.87 -13.41 0.57
C VAL A 14 0.24 -14.73 0.14
N ILE A 15 -1.07 -14.89 0.36
CA ILE A 15 -1.77 -16.16 0.13
C ILE A 15 -3.01 -15.99 -0.75
N ARG A 16 -3.34 -17.06 -1.47
CA ARG A 16 -4.60 -17.19 -2.22
C ARG A 16 -5.49 -18.26 -1.58
N GLU A 17 -6.78 -18.28 -1.91
CA GLU A 17 -7.75 -19.28 -1.41
C GLU A 17 -7.22 -20.71 -1.50
N ASN A 18 -6.74 -21.11 -2.68
CA ASN A 18 -6.25 -22.46 -2.94
C ASN A 18 -4.94 -22.82 -2.20
N ASP A 19 -4.30 -21.86 -1.52
CA ASP A 19 -3.13 -22.14 -0.68
C ASP A 19 -3.53 -22.82 0.65
N PHE A 20 -4.80 -22.77 1.06
CA PHE A 20 -5.27 -23.52 2.23
C PHE A 20 -5.44 -25.01 1.91
N TYR A 21 -4.97 -25.87 2.82
CA TYR A 21 -5.11 -27.33 2.68
C TYR A 21 -6.54 -27.83 2.95
N ARG A 22 -7.25 -27.20 3.91
CA ARG A 22 -8.61 -27.59 4.28
C ARG A 22 -9.62 -26.79 3.45
N PRO A 23 -10.57 -27.45 2.75
CA PRO A 23 -11.61 -26.76 1.99
C PRO A 23 -12.42 -25.76 2.81
N ALA A 24 -12.71 -26.08 4.08
CA ALA A 24 -13.37 -25.16 5.00
C ALA A 24 -12.61 -23.83 5.15
N HIS A 25 -11.28 -23.85 5.18
CA HIS A 25 -10.47 -22.64 5.30
C HIS A 25 -10.43 -21.85 3.99
N GLN A 26 -10.50 -22.52 2.84
CA GLN A 26 -10.62 -21.86 1.53
C GLN A 26 -11.92 -21.05 1.47
N VAL A 27 -13.04 -21.68 1.84
CA VAL A 27 -14.38 -21.05 1.88
C VAL A 27 -14.40 -19.86 2.85
N ILE A 28 -13.84 -20.03 4.06
CA ILE A 28 -13.77 -18.93 5.03
C ILE A 28 -12.93 -17.77 4.50
N TYR A 29 -11.77 -18.07 3.89
CA TYR A 29 -10.89 -17.04 3.34
C TYR A 29 -11.55 -16.26 2.20
N GLY A 30 -12.23 -16.93 1.27
CA GLY A 30 -12.98 -16.28 0.20
C GLY A 30 -14.06 -15.34 0.74
N ALA A 31 -14.87 -15.79 1.71
CA ALA A 31 -15.89 -14.93 2.34
C ALA A 31 -15.29 -13.70 3.03
N ILE A 32 -14.11 -13.84 3.65
CA ILE A 32 -13.39 -12.70 4.24
C ILE A 32 -12.96 -11.71 3.15
N LEU A 33 -12.44 -12.19 2.01
CA LEU A 33 -12.03 -11.34 0.90
C LEU A 33 -13.23 -10.62 0.26
N ASP A 34 -14.36 -11.30 0.08
CA ASP A 34 -15.58 -10.73 -0.48
C ASP A 34 -16.14 -9.60 0.40
N LEU A 35 -16.14 -9.77 1.73
CA LEU A 35 -16.54 -8.72 2.67
C LEU A 35 -15.54 -7.56 2.64
N TYR A 36 -14.24 -7.87 2.65
CA TYR A 36 -13.18 -6.86 2.61
C TYR A 36 -13.22 -6.02 1.32
N GLY A 37 -13.46 -6.65 0.16
CA GLY A 37 -13.59 -5.99 -1.13
C GLY A 37 -14.81 -5.07 -1.24
N ARG A 38 -15.89 -5.38 -0.50
CA ARG A 38 -17.07 -4.50 -0.34
C ARG A 38 -16.87 -3.39 0.69
N GLY A 39 -15.72 -3.34 1.37
CA GLY A 39 -15.46 -2.42 2.48
C GLY A 39 -16.20 -2.76 3.77
N GLU A 40 -16.82 -3.94 3.86
CA GLU A 40 -17.52 -4.43 5.04
C GLU A 40 -16.53 -5.04 6.05
N PRO A 41 -16.77 -4.92 7.37
CA PRO A 41 -15.93 -5.56 8.37
C PRO A 41 -16.06 -7.09 8.27
N ALA A 42 -14.93 -7.79 8.23
CA ALA A 42 -14.88 -9.25 8.19
C ALA A 42 -14.54 -9.81 9.59
N ASP A 43 -15.54 -9.85 10.47
CA ASP A 43 -15.45 -10.47 11.80
C ASP A 43 -16.20 -11.81 11.82
N ALA A 44 -16.16 -12.52 12.95
CA ALA A 44 -16.79 -13.84 13.06
C ALA A 44 -18.31 -13.81 12.84
N VAL A 45 -18.98 -12.70 13.15
CA VAL A 45 -20.44 -12.55 13.00
C VAL A 45 -20.78 -12.24 11.55
N THR A 46 -20.10 -11.29 10.92
CA THR A 46 -20.36 -10.90 9.53
C THR A 46 -20.00 -12.02 8.56
N VAL A 47 -18.89 -12.73 8.79
CA VAL A 47 -18.50 -13.90 8.00
C VAL A 47 -19.50 -15.05 8.20
N ALA A 48 -20.00 -15.28 9.41
CA ALA A 48 -21.04 -16.28 9.64
C ALA A 48 -22.35 -15.94 8.90
N ALA A 49 -22.76 -14.67 8.93
CA ALA A 49 -23.95 -14.20 8.23
C ALA A 49 -23.80 -14.35 6.71
N ASP A 50 -22.65 -13.98 6.15
CA ASP A 50 -22.37 -14.10 4.72
C ASP A 50 -22.36 -15.57 4.26
N LEU A 51 -21.66 -16.45 4.98
CA LEU A 51 -21.65 -17.89 4.71
C LEU A 51 -23.01 -18.56 4.91
N THR A 52 -23.86 -18.03 5.79
CA THR A 52 -25.23 -18.52 5.95
C THR A 52 -26.09 -18.11 4.74
N ARG A 53 -25.92 -16.88 4.26
CA ARG A 53 -26.61 -16.35 3.08
C ARG A 53 -26.23 -17.09 1.80
N THR A 54 -24.96 -17.48 1.63
CA THR A 54 -24.51 -18.27 0.47
C THR A 54 -24.81 -19.77 0.59
N GLY A 55 -25.19 -20.25 1.78
CA GLY A 55 -25.46 -21.66 2.05
C GLY A 55 -24.21 -22.49 2.36
N ASP A 56 -23.04 -21.86 2.53
CA ASP A 56 -21.77 -22.53 2.77
C ASP A 56 -21.45 -22.77 4.25
N ILE A 57 -22.23 -22.19 5.18
CA ILE A 57 -21.97 -22.28 6.63
C ILE A 57 -21.85 -23.72 7.14
N GLY A 58 -22.60 -24.66 6.54
CA GLY A 58 -22.52 -26.08 6.87
C GLY A 58 -21.18 -26.72 6.47
N ARG A 59 -20.57 -26.26 5.36
CA ARG A 59 -19.30 -26.79 4.83
C ARG A 59 -18.12 -26.46 5.73
N ILE A 60 -18.23 -25.40 6.54
CA ILE A 60 -17.17 -24.97 7.46
C ILE A 60 -17.34 -25.53 8.88
N GLY A 61 -18.39 -26.32 9.14
CA GLY A 61 -18.70 -26.86 10.47
C GLY A 61 -19.56 -25.94 11.35
N GLY A 62 -20.18 -24.92 10.76
CA GLY A 62 -21.08 -24.00 11.45
C GLY A 62 -20.39 -22.76 12.05
N ALA A 63 -21.21 -21.80 12.50
CA ALA A 63 -20.75 -20.56 13.12
C ALA A 63 -19.79 -20.75 14.33
N PRO A 64 -19.95 -21.76 15.21
CA PRO A 64 -19.01 -21.98 16.33
C PRO A 64 -17.56 -22.22 15.89
N TYR A 65 -17.34 -22.73 14.68
CA TYR A 65 -15.99 -22.95 14.18
C TYR A 65 -15.22 -21.64 14.00
N LEU A 66 -15.88 -20.56 13.55
CA LEU A 66 -15.28 -19.24 13.39
C LEU A 66 -14.81 -18.67 14.73
N HIS A 67 -15.62 -18.81 15.79
CA HIS A 67 -15.21 -18.41 17.14
C HIS A 67 -14.03 -19.23 17.65
N THR A 68 -13.99 -20.52 17.33
CA THR A 68 -12.84 -21.38 17.67
C THR A 68 -11.56 -20.89 16.99
N LEU A 69 -11.64 -20.49 15.71
CA LEU A 69 -10.50 -19.90 14.98
C LEU A 69 -10.01 -18.60 15.63
N VAL A 70 -10.93 -17.75 16.07
CA VAL A 70 -10.61 -16.51 16.79
C VAL A 70 -9.89 -16.82 18.11
N SER A 71 -10.36 -17.80 18.87
CA SER A 71 -9.75 -18.18 20.16
C SER A 71 -8.40 -18.89 20.04
N MET A 72 -8.07 -19.47 18.88
CA MET A 72 -6.80 -20.18 18.66
C MET A 72 -5.61 -19.24 18.44
N VAL A 73 -5.84 -17.97 18.13
CA VAL A 73 -4.76 -17.02 17.77
C VAL A 73 -4.58 -16.00 18.89
N PRO A 74 -3.39 -15.89 19.50
CA PRO A 74 -3.14 -14.92 20.59
C PRO A 74 -3.14 -13.46 20.12
N THR A 75 -2.70 -13.19 18.89
CA THR A 75 -2.60 -11.85 18.33
C THR A 75 -2.70 -11.84 16.81
N ALA A 76 -3.36 -10.81 16.27
CA ALA A 76 -3.44 -10.58 14.82
C ALA A 76 -2.13 -10.05 14.22
N ALA A 77 -1.19 -9.53 15.02
CA ALA A 77 0.07 -8.95 14.54
C ALA A 77 0.97 -9.95 13.79
N ASN A 78 0.82 -11.24 14.06
CA ASN A 78 1.62 -12.30 13.40
C ASN A 78 0.96 -12.84 12.13
N ALA A 79 -0.14 -12.24 11.66
CA ALA A 79 -0.91 -12.76 10.54
C ALA A 79 -0.07 -12.94 9.27
N GLY A 80 0.74 -11.94 8.89
CA GLY A 80 1.63 -12.04 7.73
C GLY A 80 2.68 -13.16 7.87
N TYR A 81 3.20 -13.42 9.08
CA TYR A 81 4.12 -14.54 9.33
C TYR A 81 3.42 -15.90 9.14
N TYR A 82 2.22 -16.07 9.67
CA TYR A 82 1.46 -17.31 9.48
C TYR A 82 1.02 -17.50 8.02
N GLY A 83 0.68 -16.42 7.32
CA GLY A 83 0.41 -16.43 5.88
C GLY A 83 1.59 -17.02 5.08
N ARG A 84 2.82 -16.61 5.39
CA ARG A 84 4.02 -17.17 4.75
C ARG A 84 4.17 -18.67 4.99
N ILE A 85 3.90 -19.15 6.21
CA ILE A 85 3.94 -20.59 6.50
C ILE A 85 2.93 -21.36 5.64
N VAL A 86 1.69 -20.85 5.52
CA VAL A 86 0.65 -21.46 4.67
C VAL A 86 1.11 -21.50 3.22
N ARG A 87 1.67 -20.39 2.73
CA ARG A 87 2.21 -20.26 1.36
C ARG A 87 3.30 -21.27 1.07
N GLU A 88 4.29 -21.39 1.96
CA GLU A 88 5.38 -22.36 1.82
C GLU A 88 4.86 -23.79 1.71
N LYS A 89 3.92 -24.17 2.57
CA LYS A 89 3.29 -25.50 2.50
C LYS A 89 2.46 -25.70 1.24
N ALA A 90 1.81 -24.65 0.73
CA ALA A 90 1.07 -24.72 -0.52
C ALA A 90 1.97 -24.94 -1.74
N ILE A 91 3.13 -24.27 -1.79
CA ILE A 91 4.13 -24.47 -2.84
C ILE A 91 4.64 -25.91 -2.82
N LEU A 92 4.97 -26.45 -1.65
CA LEU A 92 5.42 -27.83 -1.52
C LEU A 92 4.37 -28.84 -2.00
N ARG A 93 3.07 -28.60 -1.72
CA ARG A 93 1.99 -29.46 -2.22
C ARG A 93 1.89 -29.41 -3.76
N ARG A 94 1.93 -28.21 -4.34
CA ARG A 94 1.93 -28.03 -5.79
C ARG A 94 3.11 -28.73 -6.47
N LEU A 95 4.29 -28.69 -5.85
CA LEU A 95 5.47 -29.39 -6.35
C LEU A 95 5.25 -30.92 -6.38
N VAL A 96 4.64 -31.49 -5.33
CA VAL A 96 4.31 -32.92 -5.29
C VAL A 96 3.29 -33.29 -6.37
N GLU A 97 2.27 -32.46 -6.57
CA GLU A 97 1.27 -32.65 -7.63
C GLU A 97 1.89 -32.59 -9.03
N ALA A 98 2.74 -31.58 -9.29
CA ALA A 98 3.47 -31.44 -10.56
C ALA A 98 4.37 -32.65 -10.81
N GLY A 99 5.14 -33.09 -9.80
CA GLY A 99 5.96 -34.31 -9.90
C GLY A 99 5.13 -35.55 -10.22
N THR A 100 3.94 -35.68 -9.62
CA THR A 100 3.01 -36.80 -9.90
C THR A 100 2.52 -36.77 -11.36
N ARG A 101 2.18 -35.58 -11.88
CA ARG A 101 1.76 -35.41 -13.29
C ARG A 101 2.90 -35.73 -14.26
N ILE A 102 4.13 -35.30 -13.95
CA ILE A 102 5.32 -35.59 -14.76
C ILE A 102 5.59 -37.10 -14.82
N VAL A 103 5.51 -37.79 -13.68
CA VAL A 103 5.65 -39.26 -13.63
C VAL A 103 4.57 -39.94 -14.49
N ALA A 104 3.31 -39.48 -14.39
CA ALA A 104 2.22 -40.02 -15.20
C ALA A 104 2.44 -39.80 -16.70
N MET A 105 2.96 -38.64 -17.11
CA MET A 105 3.34 -38.36 -18.50
C MET A 105 4.44 -39.32 -19.01
N GLY A 106 5.44 -39.61 -18.17
CA GLY A 106 6.51 -40.56 -18.51
C GLY A 106 6.00 -41.99 -18.77
N TYR A 107 5.01 -42.46 -18.00
CA TYR A 107 4.40 -43.78 -18.22
C TYR A 107 3.41 -43.81 -19.39
N ALA A 108 2.70 -42.71 -19.66
CA ALA A 108 1.71 -42.65 -20.74
C ALA A 108 2.33 -42.82 -22.12
N GLY A 109 3.60 -42.42 -22.31
CA GLY A 109 4.48 -42.85 -23.41
C GLY A 109 3.91 -42.69 -24.82
N THR A 110 2.97 -41.78 -25.03
CA THR A 110 2.23 -41.63 -26.30
C THR A 110 2.32 -40.20 -26.78
N GLY A 111 3.13 -39.98 -27.82
CA GLY A 111 3.36 -38.67 -28.42
C GLY A 111 4.83 -38.44 -28.81
N ASP A 112 5.11 -37.24 -29.29
CA ASP A 112 6.46 -36.74 -29.49
C ASP A 112 7.16 -36.54 -28.12
N VAL A 113 8.38 -37.04 -28.00
CA VAL A 113 9.17 -36.96 -26.76
C VAL A 113 9.43 -35.49 -26.42
N ASP A 114 9.72 -34.67 -27.43
CA ASP A 114 10.02 -33.24 -27.25
C ASP A 114 8.82 -32.51 -26.65
N GLN A 115 7.60 -32.75 -27.16
CA GLN A 115 6.37 -32.18 -26.60
C GLN A 115 6.10 -32.64 -25.15
N THR A 116 6.49 -33.87 -24.80
CA THR A 116 6.31 -34.39 -23.44
C THR A 116 7.27 -33.70 -22.46
N VAL A 117 8.51 -33.46 -22.89
CA VAL A 117 9.51 -32.70 -22.11
C VAL A 117 9.05 -31.26 -21.93
N ASP A 118 8.57 -30.59 -22.98
CA ASP A 118 8.05 -29.22 -22.90
C ASP A 118 6.89 -29.09 -21.90
N ARG A 119 5.95 -30.05 -21.93
CA ARG A 119 4.84 -30.09 -20.97
C ARG A 119 5.31 -30.32 -19.54
N ALA A 120 6.32 -31.18 -19.33
CA ALA A 120 6.89 -31.39 -18.01
C ALA A 120 7.60 -30.14 -17.48
N GLN A 121 8.28 -29.37 -18.34
CA GLN A 121 8.88 -28.09 -17.97
C GLN A 121 7.82 -27.06 -17.56
N ALA A 122 6.73 -26.97 -18.32
CA ALA A 122 5.60 -26.08 -17.99
C ALA A 122 5.01 -26.40 -16.60
N GLU A 123 4.83 -27.69 -16.27
CA GLU A 123 4.32 -28.12 -14.96
C GLU A 123 5.22 -27.67 -13.79
N VAL A 124 6.53 -27.70 -13.96
CA VAL A 124 7.48 -27.22 -12.94
C VAL A 124 7.43 -25.69 -12.84
N TYR A 125 7.31 -25.01 -13.97
CA TYR A 125 7.22 -23.55 -14.02
C TYR A 125 5.99 -23.02 -13.27
N ASP A 126 4.83 -23.66 -13.44
CA ASP A 126 3.57 -23.30 -12.77
C ASP A 126 3.63 -23.42 -11.23
N VAL A 127 4.54 -24.23 -10.70
CA VAL A 127 4.76 -24.33 -9.24
C VAL A 127 5.39 -23.03 -8.71
N THR A 128 6.28 -22.43 -9.50
CA THR A 128 7.02 -21.21 -9.15
C THR A 128 6.29 -19.92 -9.52
N ASP A 129 5.51 -19.92 -10.60
CA ASP A 129 5.02 -18.70 -11.28
C ASP A 129 3.73 -18.09 -10.71
N ARG A 130 3.41 -18.37 -9.44
CA ARG A 130 2.43 -17.54 -8.70
C ARG A 130 3.09 -16.46 -7.85
N ARG A 131 4.38 -16.19 -8.06
CA ARG A 131 5.04 -14.99 -7.54
C ARG A 131 4.61 -13.82 -8.44
N THR A 132 3.51 -13.18 -8.08
CA THR A 132 3.16 -11.83 -8.56
C THR A 132 2.85 -11.75 -10.07
N SER A 133 1.65 -12.18 -10.48
CA SER A 133 1.09 -11.85 -11.80
C SER A 133 0.40 -10.49 -11.85
N GLU A 134 0.63 -9.60 -10.87
CA GLU A 134 -0.03 -8.29 -10.82
C GLU A 134 0.72 -7.20 -11.60
N ASP A 135 1.94 -7.45 -12.09
CA ASP A 135 2.75 -6.41 -12.75
C ASP A 135 2.65 -6.38 -14.29
N TYR A 136 1.78 -7.19 -14.90
CA TYR A 136 1.65 -7.23 -16.36
C TYR A 136 0.20 -7.11 -16.81
N ALA A 137 -0.23 -5.88 -17.09
CA ALA A 137 -1.39 -5.63 -17.93
C ALA A 137 -0.97 -5.60 -19.40
N PRO A 138 -1.75 -6.20 -20.33
CA PRO A 138 -1.51 -6.06 -21.76
C PRO A 138 -1.43 -4.57 -22.14
N LEU A 139 -0.46 -4.21 -22.98
CA LEU A 139 -0.30 -2.82 -23.42
C LEU A 139 -1.60 -2.31 -24.08
N SER A 140 -2.36 -3.17 -24.75
CA SER A 140 -3.68 -2.85 -25.33
C SER A 140 -4.67 -2.30 -24.31
N ASP A 141 -4.60 -2.78 -23.06
CA ASP A 141 -5.59 -2.49 -22.03
C ASP A 141 -5.26 -1.17 -21.32
N ILE A 142 -3.96 -0.84 -21.19
CA ILE A 142 -3.49 0.43 -20.62
C ILE A 142 -3.53 1.56 -21.67
N MET A 143 -3.29 1.23 -22.93
CA MET A 143 -3.15 2.24 -23.99
C MET A 143 -4.45 2.98 -24.29
N GLY A 144 -5.60 2.35 -24.07
CA GLY A 144 -6.90 3.02 -24.20
C GLY A 144 -7.03 4.20 -23.24
N ASP A 145 -6.77 3.98 -21.94
CA ASP A 145 -6.85 5.02 -20.92
C ASP A 145 -5.78 6.10 -21.12
N ALA A 146 -4.55 5.72 -21.47
CA ALA A 146 -3.49 6.68 -21.77
C ALA A 146 -3.81 7.56 -22.99
N LEU A 147 -4.40 7.00 -24.06
CA LEU A 147 -4.83 7.76 -25.23
C LEU A 147 -6.01 8.67 -24.91
N ASN A 148 -6.99 8.19 -24.13
CA ASN A 148 -8.10 9.01 -23.65
C ASN A 148 -7.62 10.20 -22.81
N GLU A 149 -6.59 10.00 -21.97
CA GLU A 149 -5.96 11.07 -21.19
C GLU A 149 -5.25 12.07 -22.10
N ILE A 150 -4.49 11.61 -23.10
CA ILE A 150 -3.86 12.48 -24.10
C ILE A 150 -4.89 13.29 -24.90
N GLU A 151 -6.00 12.67 -25.32
CA GLU A 151 -7.10 13.35 -26.01
C GLU A 151 -7.81 14.36 -25.10
N ALA A 152 -8.02 14.02 -23.83
CA ALA A 152 -8.60 14.92 -22.84
C ALA A 152 -7.71 16.14 -22.55
N ILE A 153 -6.39 15.97 -22.61
CA ILE A 153 -5.41 17.07 -22.50
C ILE A 153 -5.41 17.92 -23.77
N SER A 154 -5.42 17.29 -24.96
CA SER A 154 -5.39 17.96 -26.26
C SER A 154 -6.67 18.79 -26.54
N ASN A 155 -7.83 18.29 -26.13
CA ASN A 155 -9.11 18.95 -26.34
C ASN A 155 -9.38 20.14 -25.40
N ARG A 156 -8.52 20.36 -24.40
CA ARG A 156 -8.60 21.52 -23.51
C ARG A 156 -7.68 22.60 -24.05
N ASN A 157 -8.25 23.71 -24.48
CA ASN A 157 -7.57 24.85 -25.12
C ASN A 157 -6.55 25.57 -24.19
N GLY A 158 -5.49 24.89 -23.77
CA GLY A 158 -4.43 25.45 -22.92
C GLY A 158 -4.81 25.66 -21.45
N GLU A 159 -5.89 25.05 -20.98
CA GLU A 159 -6.25 25.07 -19.56
C GLU A 159 -5.40 24.06 -18.77
N MET A 160 -4.81 24.54 -17.67
CA MET A 160 -3.93 23.77 -16.79
C MET A 160 -4.65 22.56 -16.18
N VAL A 161 -3.99 21.39 -16.16
CA VAL A 161 -4.61 20.09 -15.81
C VAL A 161 -4.43 19.74 -14.33
N GLY A 162 -3.23 19.95 -13.79
CA GLY A 162 -2.92 19.71 -12.39
C GLY A 162 -3.35 20.86 -11.48
N VAL A 163 -3.30 20.64 -10.17
CA VAL A 163 -3.51 21.70 -9.17
C VAL A 163 -2.39 22.75 -9.33
N PRO A 164 -2.70 24.02 -9.61
CA PRO A 164 -1.67 25.04 -9.82
C PRO A 164 -0.87 25.24 -8.54
N THR A 165 0.45 25.29 -8.66
CA THR A 165 1.35 25.60 -7.54
C THR A 165 1.30 27.09 -7.19
N GLY A 166 0.85 27.93 -8.13
CA GLY A 166 0.84 29.39 -8.01
C GLY A 166 2.13 30.04 -8.50
N PHE A 167 3.12 29.23 -8.91
CA PHE A 167 4.35 29.70 -9.54
C PHE A 167 4.25 29.55 -11.05
N THR A 168 3.98 30.65 -11.76
CA THR A 168 3.74 30.64 -13.22
C THR A 168 4.80 29.87 -14.01
N GLU A 169 6.08 30.03 -13.69
CA GLU A 169 7.16 29.34 -14.41
C GLU A 169 7.24 27.85 -14.07
N LEU A 170 6.97 27.47 -12.82
CA LEU A 170 6.90 26.06 -12.43
C LEU A 170 5.67 25.40 -13.05
N ASP A 171 4.52 26.06 -13.00
CA ASP A 171 3.27 25.57 -13.56
C ASP A 171 3.31 25.44 -15.09
N LYS A 172 4.09 26.28 -15.78
CA LYS A 172 4.38 26.07 -17.22
C LYS A 172 5.20 24.82 -17.47
N LEU A 173 6.11 24.47 -16.56
CA LEU A 173 6.98 23.30 -16.68
C LEU A 173 6.26 22.01 -16.26
N THR A 174 5.41 22.07 -15.24
CA THR A 174 4.74 20.90 -14.64
C THR A 174 3.30 20.72 -15.09
N ASN A 175 2.68 21.76 -15.65
CA ASN A 175 1.24 21.83 -15.92
C ASN A 175 0.36 21.65 -14.67
N GLY A 176 0.91 22.06 -13.51
CA GLY A 176 0.32 21.85 -12.19
C GLY A 176 0.72 20.51 -11.57
N LEU A 177 0.16 20.20 -10.40
CA LEU A 177 0.41 18.98 -9.64
C LEU A 177 -0.69 17.96 -9.93
N HIS A 178 -0.34 16.78 -10.45
CA HIS A 178 -1.32 15.80 -10.90
C HIS A 178 -1.67 14.76 -9.82
N PRO A 179 -2.93 14.30 -9.76
CA PRO A 179 -3.34 13.23 -8.84
C PRO A 179 -2.56 11.94 -9.10
N GLY A 180 -2.22 11.21 -8.04
CA GLY A 180 -1.42 9.98 -8.11
C GLY A 180 0.11 10.21 -8.10
N GLN A 181 0.57 11.45 -8.17
CA GLN A 181 2.00 11.77 -8.05
C GLN A 181 2.42 11.96 -6.58
N LEU A 182 3.55 11.39 -6.20
CA LEU A 182 4.28 11.78 -4.99
C LEU A 182 5.26 12.92 -5.35
N ILE A 183 5.05 14.11 -4.81
CA ILE A 183 5.86 15.29 -5.10
C ILE A 183 6.82 15.54 -3.93
N ILE A 184 8.12 15.43 -4.19
CA ILE A 184 9.17 15.59 -3.17
C ILE A 184 9.96 16.86 -3.44
N VAL A 185 10.01 17.77 -2.46
CA VAL A 185 10.83 18.99 -2.52
C VAL A 185 12.10 18.79 -1.70
N ALA A 186 13.21 18.53 -2.39
CA ALA A 186 14.52 18.32 -1.77
C ALA A 186 15.46 19.52 -2.00
N ALA A 187 16.05 20.02 -0.91
CA ALA A 187 17.13 21.01 -0.95
C ALA A 187 18.15 20.70 0.14
N ARG A 188 19.39 21.18 -0.04
CA ARG A 188 20.45 21.06 0.98
C ARG A 188 20.09 21.90 2.22
N PRO A 189 20.67 21.58 3.40
CA PRO A 189 20.54 22.44 4.58
C PRO A 189 20.88 23.91 4.25
N ALA A 190 20.15 24.84 4.87
CA ALA A 190 20.25 26.31 4.68
C ALA A 190 19.79 26.88 3.32
N ILE A 191 19.09 26.11 2.47
CA ILE A 191 18.48 26.60 1.21
C ILE A 191 16.96 26.83 1.38
N GLY A 192 16.53 27.38 2.53
CA GLY A 192 15.15 27.88 2.68
C GLY A 192 14.06 26.88 3.09
N LYS A 193 14.39 25.69 3.60
CA LYS A 193 13.40 24.82 4.29
C LYS A 193 13.22 25.25 5.74
N ALA A 194 12.56 26.40 5.97
CA ALA A 194 12.24 26.85 7.32
C ALA A 194 10.94 26.18 7.81
N LEU A 195 10.97 25.63 9.03
CA LEU A 195 9.81 25.02 9.70
C LEU A 195 9.44 25.84 10.94
N ALA A 196 8.16 25.89 11.28
CA ALA A 196 7.69 26.55 12.50
C ALA A 196 8.26 25.86 13.75
N LEU A 197 8.45 26.61 14.84
CA LEU A 197 9.07 26.09 16.07
C LEU A 197 8.23 25.00 16.75
N ASP A 198 6.91 25.03 16.57
CA ASP A 198 5.97 24.04 17.09
C ASP A 198 5.87 22.78 16.22
N THR A 199 6.62 22.71 15.11
CA THR A 199 6.64 21.53 14.24
C THR A 199 7.11 20.31 15.05
N PRO A 200 6.31 19.23 15.12
CA PRO A 200 6.66 18.05 15.88
C PRO A 200 7.79 17.27 15.19
N ILE A 201 8.81 16.89 15.96
CA ILE A 201 9.97 16.13 15.52
C ILE A 201 10.02 14.79 16.27
N PRO A 202 10.09 13.65 15.57
CA PRO A 202 10.15 12.34 16.21
C PRO A 202 11.53 12.06 16.81
N THR A 203 11.54 11.51 18.02
CA THR A 203 12.74 11.09 18.76
C THR A 203 12.66 9.61 19.14
N PRO A 204 13.78 8.95 19.49
CA PRO A 204 13.75 7.57 19.96
C PRO A 204 12.90 7.33 21.21
N THR A 205 12.58 8.39 21.96
CA THR A 205 11.83 8.32 23.23
C THR A 205 10.44 8.96 23.15
N GLY A 206 9.99 9.38 21.96
CA GLY A 206 8.69 10.02 21.76
C GLY A 206 8.76 11.16 20.75
N TRP A 207 8.21 12.31 21.13
CA TRP A 207 8.14 13.50 20.27
C TRP A 207 8.72 14.70 21.00
N THR A 208 9.35 15.60 20.24
CA THR A 208 9.75 16.93 20.68
C THR A 208 9.28 17.96 19.65
N THR A 209 9.56 19.24 19.85
CA THR A 209 9.28 20.29 18.87
C THR A 209 10.58 20.82 18.26
N GLN A 210 10.50 21.38 17.06
CA GLN A 210 11.63 22.03 16.39
C GLN A 210 12.29 23.11 17.27
N GLY A 211 11.51 23.84 18.07
CA GLY A 211 12.00 24.87 18.99
C GLY A 211 12.65 24.33 20.26
N ASP A 212 12.32 23.11 20.67
CA ASP A 212 12.85 22.50 21.90
C ASP A 212 14.15 21.72 21.66
N LEU A 213 14.51 21.43 20.40
CA LEU A 213 15.75 20.75 20.06
C LEU A 213 16.99 21.54 20.50
N ARG A 214 17.97 20.81 21.04
CA ARG A 214 19.29 21.32 21.42
C ARG A 214 20.39 20.49 20.78
N PRO A 215 21.56 21.09 20.48
CA PRO A 215 22.73 20.32 20.09
C PRO A 215 23.04 19.24 21.13
N GLY A 216 23.16 17.99 20.68
CA GLY A 216 23.36 16.82 21.54
C GLY A 216 22.15 15.90 21.67
N ASP A 217 20.94 16.39 21.35
CA ASP A 217 19.71 15.60 21.38
C ASP A 217 19.70 14.51 20.29
N TRP A 218 18.78 13.55 20.44
CA TRP A 218 18.58 12.45 19.49
C TRP A 218 17.22 12.56 18.81
N VAL A 219 17.23 12.49 17.48
CA VAL A 219 16.04 12.47 16.61
C VAL A 219 16.05 11.21 15.75
N LEU A 220 14.95 10.86 15.11
CA LEU A 220 14.93 9.79 14.11
C LEU A 220 15.30 10.34 12.72
N GLY A 221 16.27 9.70 12.07
CA GLY A 221 16.67 9.98 10.70
C GLY A 221 15.68 9.44 9.66
N ASP A 222 15.91 9.77 8.40
CA ASP A 222 15.17 9.26 7.25
C ASP A 222 15.28 7.74 7.07
N ASP A 223 16.38 7.15 7.57
CA ASP A 223 16.59 5.71 7.65
C ASP A 223 15.93 5.04 8.88
N GLY A 224 15.17 5.80 9.66
CA GLY A 224 14.51 5.35 10.89
C GLY A 224 15.44 5.09 12.07
N ARG A 225 16.75 5.40 11.95
CA ARG A 225 17.73 5.19 13.02
C ARG A 225 17.94 6.47 13.85
N PRO A 226 18.36 6.35 15.12
CA PRO A 226 18.71 7.52 15.92
C PRO A 226 19.86 8.32 15.32
N ALA A 227 19.62 9.60 15.06
CA ALA A 227 20.59 10.57 14.59
C ALA A 227 20.79 11.67 15.65
N ARG A 228 22.04 12.08 15.85
CA ARG A 228 22.39 13.09 16.85
C ARG A 228 22.34 14.50 16.25
N VAL A 229 21.60 15.40 16.90
CA VAL A 229 21.55 16.82 16.53
C VAL A 229 22.91 17.45 16.78
N ARG A 230 23.58 17.89 15.70
CA ARG A 230 24.92 18.46 15.77
C ARG A 230 24.92 19.96 16.07
N ALA A 231 23.90 20.66 15.57
CA ALA A 231 23.72 22.08 15.72
C ALA A 231 22.25 22.41 15.52
N VAL A 232 21.81 23.53 16.09
CA VAL A 232 20.50 24.14 15.85
C VAL A 232 20.77 25.53 15.33
N SER A 233 20.07 25.93 14.27
CA SER A 233 20.19 27.29 13.73
C SER A 233 19.64 28.32 14.71
N GLU A 234 20.07 29.57 14.58
CA GLU A 234 19.46 30.66 15.36
C GLU A 234 17.96 30.75 15.08
N ILE A 235 17.18 31.02 16.13
CA ILE A 235 15.74 31.23 16.02
C ILE A 235 15.54 32.63 15.45
N TRP A 236 14.90 32.71 14.30
CA TRP A 236 14.51 33.98 13.71
C TRP A 236 13.22 34.48 14.37
N GLN A 237 13.33 35.48 15.26
CA GLN A 237 12.21 36.00 16.05
C GLN A 237 11.46 37.15 15.37
N ASP A 238 12.13 37.89 14.49
CA ASP A 238 11.58 39.08 13.81
C ASP A 238 11.11 38.78 12.38
N ARG A 239 10.54 37.59 12.20
CA ARG A 239 10.09 37.07 10.92
C ARG A 239 8.57 36.91 10.94
N PRO A 240 7.80 37.65 10.11
CA PRO A 240 6.36 37.52 10.11
C PRO A 240 5.98 36.11 9.67
N CYS A 241 5.12 35.41 10.41
CA CYS A 241 4.64 34.08 10.03
C CYS A 241 3.14 34.11 9.74
N PHE A 242 2.72 33.35 8.74
CA PHE A 242 1.32 33.25 8.31
C PHE A 242 0.82 31.81 8.45
N ARG A 243 -0.41 31.67 8.94
CA ARG A 243 -1.13 30.40 8.93
C ARG A 243 -1.77 30.20 7.56
N VAL A 244 -1.39 29.12 6.88
CA VAL A 244 -1.96 28.66 5.62
C VAL A 244 -2.92 27.52 5.93
N GLU A 245 -4.20 27.70 5.58
CA GLU A 245 -5.25 26.69 5.75
C GLU A 245 -5.55 26.06 4.39
N PHE A 246 -5.49 24.74 4.33
CA PHE A 246 -5.75 23.95 3.13
C PHE A 246 -7.24 23.63 3.02
N SER A 247 -7.67 23.24 1.82
CA SER A 247 -9.09 22.94 1.54
C SER A 247 -9.62 21.72 2.28
N ASP A 248 -8.75 20.87 2.83
CA ASP A 248 -9.08 19.73 3.68
C ASP A 248 -9.21 20.10 5.17
N GLY A 249 -9.05 21.39 5.52
CA GLY A 249 -9.11 21.90 6.88
C GLY A 249 -7.81 21.73 7.68
N THR A 250 -6.76 21.16 7.08
CA THR A 250 -5.44 21.14 7.70
C THR A 250 -4.78 22.52 7.59
N SER A 251 -3.79 22.81 8.44
CA SER A 251 -3.09 24.09 8.36
C SER A 251 -1.61 23.96 8.73
N ILE A 252 -0.79 24.83 8.16
CA ILE A 252 0.62 25.00 8.52
C ILE A 252 0.92 26.47 8.81
N VAL A 253 1.95 26.73 9.60
CA VAL A 253 2.48 28.07 9.83
C VAL A 253 3.80 28.19 9.07
N ALA A 254 3.91 29.18 8.18
CA ALA A 254 5.09 29.42 7.36
C ALA A 254 5.57 30.88 7.49
N ASP A 255 6.87 31.09 7.32
CA ASP A 255 7.52 32.40 7.35
C ASP A 255 7.17 33.28 6.13
N ALA A 256 7.20 34.61 6.28
CA ALA A 256 6.87 35.61 5.25
C ALA A 256 7.88 35.72 4.13
N GLU A 257 9.14 35.36 4.40
CA GLU A 257 10.23 35.30 3.43
C GLU A 257 10.43 33.87 2.90
N HIS A 258 9.56 32.92 3.27
CA HIS A 258 9.34 31.75 2.43
C HIS A 258 8.93 32.28 1.05
N GLU A 259 9.53 31.81 -0.05
CA GLU A 259 9.39 32.38 -1.41
C GLU A 259 7.99 32.21 -2.02
N TRP A 260 6.91 32.38 -1.24
CA TRP A 260 5.54 32.44 -1.70
C TRP A 260 5.04 33.87 -1.61
N LEU A 261 4.72 34.43 -2.76
CA LEU A 261 4.00 35.70 -2.84
C LEU A 261 2.56 35.46 -2.37
N THR A 262 2.23 35.84 -1.14
CA THR A 262 0.87 35.66 -0.59
C THR A 262 0.13 36.99 -0.54
N HIS A 263 -1.09 37.00 -1.10
CA HIS A 263 -2.03 38.12 -0.97
C HIS A 263 -3.07 37.84 0.11
N THR A 264 -3.23 38.77 1.05
CA THR A 264 -4.28 38.73 2.07
C THR A 264 -5.69 38.75 1.45
N ARG A 265 -6.69 38.26 2.17
CA ARG A 265 -8.11 38.34 1.74
C ARG A 265 -8.55 39.79 1.49
N ALA A 266 -7.96 40.76 2.17
CA ALA A 266 -8.26 42.19 2.01
C ALA A 266 -7.69 42.77 0.70
N THR A 267 -6.56 42.23 0.22
CA THR A 267 -5.90 42.62 -1.04
C THR A 267 -6.49 41.93 -2.29
N ARG A 268 -7.54 41.11 -2.13
CA ARG A 268 -8.24 40.39 -3.22
C ARG A 268 -9.60 41.01 -3.58
N ARG A 269 -9.83 42.28 -3.24
CA ARG A 269 -11.01 43.05 -3.69
C ARG A 269 -10.68 43.88 -4.90
#